data_AF-A0A9P5J8X9-F1
#
_entry.id   AF-A0A9P5J8X9-F1
#
_cell.length_a   1.000
_cell.length_b   1.000
_cell.length_c   1.000
_cell.angle_alpha   90.00
_cell.angle_beta   90.00
_cell.angle_gamma   90.00
#
_symmetry.space_group_name_H-M   'P 1'
#
loop_
_entity.id
_entity.type
_entity.pdbx_description
1 polymer ?
#
loop_
_entity_poly.entity_id
_entity_poly.type
_entity_poly.pdbx_seq_one_letter_code
_entity_poly.pdbx_strand_id
1 'polypeptide(L)'
;MRSFFSSPIAVLLGFSANVARGHYTFPDFKGDASSVADWQYVRMTQNHYSQAPVTSVTDPLLRCYENDTASATSITTVTAGSLYSFGADGPIYHPGYIAVYMAAASSLTSESAGDGSVWFKIYEDAPVYDASLTDFYVFPDQTATSVNFTIPKALPSGNYLLRVEQIGLHVASSYGGAQFYIGCAQVQVTGGGSGSPSPLVAIPGVYTGYEPGILISTSKAARDVAGLDVQICQ
;
A
#
# COMPACT_ATOMS: atom_id res chain seq x y z
N MET A 1 7.05 65.12 -37.11
CA MET A 1 6.14 64.23 -36.37
C MET A 1 6.84 62.91 -36.14
N ARG A 2 7.29 62.63 -34.91
CA ARG A 2 7.88 61.33 -34.53
C ARG A 2 6.77 60.52 -33.87
N SER A 3 6.34 59.45 -34.53
CA SER A 3 5.28 58.57 -34.04
C SER A 3 5.87 57.55 -33.06
N PHE A 4 5.40 57.55 -31.82
CA PHE A 4 5.72 56.53 -30.82
C PHE A 4 4.73 55.37 -30.96
N PHE A 5 5.22 54.17 -31.29
CA PHE A 5 4.42 52.95 -31.20
C PHE A 5 4.51 52.39 -29.78
N SER A 6 3.37 52.39 -29.07
CA SER A 6 3.20 51.71 -27.78
C SER A 6 2.84 50.25 -28.05
N SER A 7 3.62 49.32 -27.49
CA SER A 7 3.39 47.88 -27.60
C SER A 7 2.64 47.40 -26.34
N PRO A 8 1.50 46.70 -26.48
CA PRO A 8 0.77 46.21 -25.32
C PRO A 8 1.44 44.95 -24.77
N ILE A 9 1.80 44.98 -23.48
CA ILE A 9 2.25 43.81 -22.73
C ILE A 9 1.02 42.94 -22.44
N ALA A 10 0.95 41.77 -23.08
CA ALA A 10 -0.04 40.75 -22.75
C ALA A 10 0.40 40.00 -21.50
N VAL A 11 -0.34 40.17 -20.40
CA VAL A 11 -0.17 39.38 -19.17
C VAL A 11 -0.87 38.04 -19.38
N LEU A 12 -0.11 36.96 -19.59
CA LEU A 12 -0.64 35.60 -19.53
C LEU A 12 -0.91 35.24 -18.06
N LEU A 13 -2.19 35.16 -17.69
CA LEU A 13 -2.64 34.49 -16.47
C LEU A 13 -2.49 32.98 -16.66
N GLY A 14 -1.43 32.40 -16.10
CA GLY A 14 -1.26 30.96 -16.03
C GLY A 14 -2.30 30.36 -15.08
N PHE A 15 -3.29 29.64 -15.64
CA PHE A 15 -4.13 28.75 -14.85
C PHE A 15 -3.29 27.54 -14.45
N SER A 16 -2.84 27.49 -13.19
CA SER A 16 -2.34 26.27 -12.59
C SER A 16 -3.52 25.32 -12.40
N ALA A 17 -3.70 24.38 -13.32
CA ALA A 17 -4.59 23.26 -13.10
C ALA A 17 -4.03 22.42 -11.95
N ASN A 18 -4.69 22.49 -10.79
CA ASN A 18 -4.51 21.49 -9.76
C ASN A 18 -5.08 20.18 -10.32
N VAL A 19 -4.23 19.37 -10.95
CA VAL A 19 -4.54 17.96 -11.17
C VAL A 19 -4.64 17.33 -9.78
N ALA A 20 -5.87 17.18 -9.29
CA ALA A 20 -6.13 16.31 -8.16
C ALA A 20 -5.66 14.91 -8.57
N ARG A 21 -4.49 14.51 -8.08
CA ARG A 21 -3.99 13.14 -8.20
C ARG A 21 -4.92 12.27 -7.36
N GLY A 22 -5.84 11.59 -8.03
CA GLY A 22 -6.79 10.71 -7.38
C GLY A 22 -6.18 9.38 -6.94
N HIS A 23 -4.88 9.22 -6.84
CA HIS A 23 -4.28 7.93 -6.55
C HIS A 23 -2.96 8.17 -5.80
N TYR A 24 -2.41 7.14 -5.16
CA TYR A 24 -1.20 7.26 -4.35
C TYR A 24 -0.24 6.08 -4.56
N THR A 25 1.00 6.28 -4.14
CA THR A 25 2.03 5.25 -4.00
C THR A 25 2.58 5.23 -2.58
N PHE A 26 3.35 4.19 -2.24
CA PHE A 26 4.07 4.09 -0.97
C PHE A 26 5.58 4.18 -1.19
N PRO A 27 6.14 5.38 -1.46
CA PRO A 27 7.53 5.50 -1.92
C PRO A 27 8.56 5.43 -0.78
N ASP A 28 8.21 5.79 0.46
CA ASP A 28 9.16 5.89 1.56
C ASP A 28 8.87 4.86 2.67
N PHE A 29 9.95 4.29 3.19
CA PHE A 29 9.94 3.42 4.36
C PHE A 29 10.94 3.93 5.39
N LYS A 30 10.50 4.19 6.62
CA LYS A 30 11.32 4.82 7.66
C LYS A 30 10.96 4.36 9.07
N GLY A 31 11.95 4.40 9.96
CA GLY A 31 11.73 4.40 11.41
C GLY A 31 11.68 5.84 11.93
N ASP A 32 12.28 6.10 13.09
CA ASP A 32 12.36 7.45 13.69
C ASP A 32 13.26 8.44 12.92
N ALA A 33 13.90 8.00 11.84
CA ALA A 33 14.76 8.87 11.03
C ALA A 33 13.95 9.98 10.33
N SER A 34 14.53 11.18 10.23
CA SER A 34 14.05 12.25 9.35
C SER A 34 14.00 11.80 7.88
N SER A 35 13.17 12.48 7.07
CA SER A 35 12.84 12.23 5.66
C SER A 35 13.81 11.30 4.89
N VAL A 36 13.29 10.18 4.42
CA VAL A 36 13.96 9.26 3.50
C VAL A 36 13.60 9.67 2.07
N ALA A 37 14.52 9.48 1.11
CA ALA A 37 14.20 9.75 -0.28
C ALA A 37 13.21 8.70 -0.83
N ASP A 38 12.29 9.14 -1.69
CA ASP A 38 11.38 8.24 -2.39
C ASP A 38 12.15 7.10 -3.07
N TRP A 39 11.64 5.88 -2.89
CA TRP A 39 12.18 4.65 -3.49
C TRP A 39 13.58 4.25 -3.03
N GLN A 40 14.11 4.88 -1.98
CA GLN A 40 15.44 4.52 -1.46
C GLN A 40 15.46 3.09 -0.93
N TYR A 41 14.48 2.73 -0.10
CA TYR A 41 14.38 1.39 0.52
C TYR A 41 13.17 0.61 0.02
N VAL A 42 12.25 1.25 -0.69
CA VAL A 42 11.09 0.62 -1.34
C VAL A 42 11.42 0.35 -2.80
N ARG A 43 11.11 -0.85 -3.29
CA ARG A 43 11.18 -1.17 -4.72
C ARG A 43 10.26 -0.23 -5.48
N MET A 44 10.80 0.48 -6.46
CA MET A 44 10.03 1.44 -7.24
C MET A 44 8.94 0.70 -7.99
N THR A 45 7.70 1.14 -7.83
CA THR A 45 6.55 0.48 -8.43
C THR A 45 6.31 0.93 -9.86
N GLN A 46 5.61 0.13 -10.66
CA GLN A 46 5.24 0.48 -12.04
C GLN A 46 4.36 1.73 -12.10
N ASN A 47 3.60 2.00 -11.03
CA ASN A 47 2.72 3.15 -10.93
C ASN A 47 3.39 4.41 -10.33
N HIS A 48 4.73 4.50 -10.24
CA HIS A 48 5.40 5.67 -9.65
C HIS A 48 5.02 7.02 -10.31
N TYR A 49 4.56 7.02 -11.57
CA TYR A 49 3.98 8.20 -12.22
C TYR A 49 2.46 8.17 -12.31
N SER A 50 1.87 7.05 -12.74
CA SER A 50 0.42 6.96 -13.00
C SER A 50 -0.40 6.86 -11.71
N GLN A 51 0.22 6.35 -10.66
CA GLN A 51 -0.38 5.96 -9.38
C GLN A 51 -1.52 4.94 -9.52
N ALA A 52 -1.71 4.34 -10.71
CA ALA A 52 -2.73 3.34 -10.97
C ALA A 52 -2.60 2.14 -10.01
N PRO A 53 -3.71 1.48 -9.63
CA PRO A 53 -3.67 0.32 -8.76
C PRO A 53 -3.44 -0.97 -9.56
N VAL A 54 -3.03 -2.04 -8.89
CA VAL A 54 -3.24 -3.40 -9.38
C VAL A 54 -4.70 -3.77 -9.08
N THR A 55 -5.39 -4.44 -10.01
CA THR A 55 -6.79 -4.89 -9.79
C THR A 55 -6.98 -6.40 -9.94
N SER A 56 -6.02 -7.08 -10.57
CA SER A 56 -6.04 -8.53 -10.76
C SER A 56 -5.29 -9.22 -9.63
N VAL A 57 -6.00 -10.00 -8.83
CA VAL A 57 -5.44 -10.77 -7.70
C VAL A 57 -4.58 -11.96 -8.14
N THR A 58 -4.59 -12.30 -9.42
CA THR A 58 -3.73 -13.34 -9.99
C THR A 58 -2.51 -12.78 -10.73
N ASP A 59 -2.40 -11.44 -10.81
CA ASP A 59 -1.26 -10.79 -11.45
C ASP A 59 0.01 -10.99 -10.58
N PRO A 60 1.14 -11.44 -11.15
CA PRO A 60 2.42 -11.47 -10.44
C PRO A 60 2.79 -10.13 -9.78
N LEU A 61 2.38 -9.01 -10.37
CA LEU A 61 2.60 -7.67 -9.85
C LEU A 61 1.86 -7.39 -8.54
N LEU A 62 0.89 -8.21 -8.14
CA LEU A 62 0.24 -8.09 -6.83
C LEU A 62 1.22 -8.27 -5.65
N ARG A 63 2.36 -8.93 -5.89
CA ARG A 63 3.40 -9.14 -4.88
C ARG A 63 4.02 -7.83 -4.43
N CYS A 64 4.78 -7.16 -5.30
CA CYS A 64 5.50 -5.94 -4.94
C CYS A 64 5.30 -4.79 -5.93
N TYR A 65 4.50 -5.02 -6.98
CA TYR A 65 4.20 -4.09 -8.07
C TYR A 65 5.43 -3.40 -8.68
N GLU A 66 6.59 -4.04 -8.56
CA GLU A 66 7.87 -3.43 -8.84
C GLU A 66 8.09 -3.23 -10.34
N ASN A 67 8.91 -2.22 -10.66
CA ASN A 67 9.38 -1.91 -11.99
C ASN A 67 10.79 -2.52 -12.22
N ASP A 68 10.96 -3.80 -11.84
CA ASP A 68 12.21 -4.56 -11.92
C ASP A 68 13.41 -3.84 -11.26
N THR A 69 13.22 -3.32 -10.05
CA THR A 69 14.21 -2.48 -9.35
C THR A 69 14.87 -3.12 -8.13
N ALA A 70 14.66 -4.41 -7.83
CA ALA A 70 15.14 -5.03 -6.60
C ALA A 70 16.65 -4.82 -6.38
N SER A 71 17.44 -4.97 -7.44
CA SER A 71 18.89 -4.80 -7.40
C SER A 71 19.37 -3.35 -7.24
N ALA A 72 18.53 -2.37 -7.61
CA ALA A 72 18.82 -0.94 -7.50
C ALA A 72 18.33 -0.33 -6.18
N THR A 73 17.36 -0.98 -5.52
CA THR A 73 16.81 -0.54 -4.24
C THR A 73 17.79 -0.85 -3.10
N SER A 74 18.01 0.12 -2.20
CA SER A 74 18.90 -0.07 -1.05
C SER A 74 18.24 -0.95 0.01
N ILE A 75 19.07 -1.58 0.85
CA ILE A 75 18.60 -2.34 2.02
C ILE A 75 18.82 -1.49 3.26
N THR A 76 17.81 -1.37 4.11
CA THR A 76 17.94 -0.69 5.41
C THR A 76 17.92 -1.67 6.58
N THR A 77 18.65 -1.36 7.65
CA THR A 77 18.63 -2.16 8.88
C THR A 77 17.49 -1.73 9.77
N VAL A 78 16.72 -2.70 10.27
CA VAL A 78 15.61 -2.50 11.18
C VAL A 78 15.78 -3.33 12.45
N THR A 79 15.17 -2.91 13.56
CA THR A 79 15.22 -3.62 14.84
C THR A 79 13.86 -4.25 15.13
N ALA A 80 13.86 -5.54 15.45
CA ALA A 80 12.64 -6.23 15.88
C ALA A 80 12.11 -5.62 17.19
N GLY A 81 10.81 -5.36 17.23
CA GLY A 81 10.08 -4.68 18.31
C GLY A 81 9.99 -3.16 18.17
N SER A 82 10.61 -2.57 17.15
CA SER A 82 10.55 -1.12 16.90
C SER A 82 9.41 -0.74 15.96
N LEU A 83 8.96 0.51 16.08
CA LEU A 83 7.94 1.12 15.22
C LEU A 83 8.58 1.58 13.90
N TYR A 84 7.88 1.31 12.79
CA TYR A 84 8.24 1.75 11.45
C TYR A 84 6.99 2.23 10.70
N SER A 85 7.23 2.89 9.57
CA SER A 85 6.20 3.52 8.78
C SER A 85 6.47 3.36 7.28
N PHE A 86 5.44 3.01 6.51
CA PHE A 86 5.39 3.32 5.08
C PHE A 86 4.69 4.66 4.92
N GLY A 87 5.33 5.65 4.31
CA GLY A 87 4.63 6.86 3.92
C GLY A 87 4.07 6.74 2.51
N ALA A 88 2.98 7.46 2.28
CA ALA A 88 2.36 7.60 0.98
C ALA A 88 2.73 8.97 0.37
N ASP A 89 2.73 9.04 -0.96
CA ASP A 89 2.97 10.31 -1.70
C ASP A 89 1.76 11.28 -1.67
N GLY A 90 0.74 10.95 -0.87
CA GLY A 90 -0.46 11.74 -0.61
C GLY A 90 -1.34 11.06 0.45
N PRO A 91 -2.51 11.62 0.78
CA PRO A 91 -3.46 10.98 1.68
C PRO A 91 -3.95 9.64 1.13
N ILE A 92 -4.03 8.62 1.99
CA ILE A 92 -4.59 7.29 1.69
C ILE A 92 -6.12 7.39 1.72
N TYR A 93 -6.68 8.08 0.72
CA TYR A 93 -8.04 8.60 0.85
C TYR A 93 -9.13 7.62 0.42
N HIS A 94 -8.79 6.52 -0.25
CA HIS A 94 -9.81 5.52 -0.60
C HIS A 94 -10.25 4.74 0.65
N PRO A 95 -11.56 4.54 0.87
CA PRO A 95 -12.04 3.60 1.88
C PRO A 95 -11.47 2.23 1.59
N GLY A 96 -10.83 1.60 2.57
CA GLY A 96 -10.20 0.31 2.33
C GLY A 96 -9.66 -0.39 3.56
N TYR A 97 -9.03 -1.53 3.28
CA TYR A 97 -8.32 -2.35 4.24
C TYR A 97 -6.82 -2.15 4.06
N ILE A 98 -6.06 -2.04 5.14
CA ILE A 98 -4.60 -1.98 5.11
C ILE A 98 -4.04 -3.25 5.72
N ALA A 99 -2.98 -3.79 5.12
CA ALA A 99 -2.18 -4.83 5.72
C ALA A 99 -0.69 -4.64 5.45
N VAL A 100 0.11 -5.16 6.37
CA VAL A 100 1.57 -5.28 6.19
C VAL A 100 1.96 -6.73 6.36
N TYR A 101 2.73 -7.23 5.39
CA TYR A 101 3.27 -8.58 5.36
C TYR A 101 4.79 -8.53 5.38
N MET A 102 5.40 -9.63 5.85
CA MET A 102 6.83 -9.87 5.72
C MET A 102 7.07 -11.22 5.06
N ALA A 103 8.17 -11.33 4.32
CA ALA A 103 8.66 -12.59 3.77
C ALA A 103 10.18 -12.67 3.93
N ALA A 104 10.65 -13.78 4.50
CA ALA A 104 12.10 -14.02 4.58
C ALA A 104 12.66 -14.21 3.16
N ALA A 105 13.83 -13.61 2.89
CA ALA A 105 14.46 -13.67 1.58
C ALA A 105 15.94 -14.03 1.71
N SER A 106 16.39 -14.99 0.90
CA SER A 106 17.83 -15.32 0.81
C SER A 106 18.63 -14.22 0.11
N SER A 107 18.02 -13.52 -0.85
CA SER A 107 18.57 -12.35 -1.52
C SER A 107 17.49 -11.30 -1.72
N LEU A 108 17.70 -10.09 -1.19
CA LEU A 108 16.77 -8.98 -1.36
C LEU A 108 16.88 -8.31 -2.73
N THR A 109 18.01 -8.48 -3.42
CA THR A 109 18.27 -7.85 -4.72
C THR A 109 17.74 -8.68 -5.91
N SER A 110 16.96 -9.71 -5.63
CA SER A 110 16.36 -10.58 -6.65
C SER A 110 14.87 -10.30 -6.82
N GLU A 111 14.40 -10.29 -8.06
CA GLU A 111 12.98 -10.14 -8.40
C GLU A 111 12.12 -11.36 -8.00
N SER A 112 12.75 -12.52 -7.80
CA SER A 112 12.06 -13.72 -7.28
C SER A 112 12.00 -13.77 -5.74
N ALA A 113 12.55 -12.77 -5.05
CA ALA A 113 12.40 -12.68 -3.59
C ALA A 113 10.90 -12.57 -3.23
N GLY A 114 10.44 -13.42 -2.32
CA GLY A 114 9.02 -13.50 -1.97
C GLY A 114 8.18 -14.44 -2.86
N ASP A 115 8.79 -15.21 -3.76
CA ASP A 115 8.10 -16.31 -4.46
C ASP A 115 7.67 -17.42 -3.48
N GLY A 116 6.50 -18.02 -3.76
CA GLY A 116 5.96 -19.13 -2.98
C GLY A 116 5.29 -18.71 -1.68
N SER A 117 4.94 -19.71 -0.85
CA SER A 117 4.22 -19.49 0.41
C SER A 117 5.17 -19.06 1.54
N VAL A 118 5.63 -17.80 1.48
CA VAL A 118 6.64 -17.24 2.38
C VAL A 118 6.19 -15.98 3.10
N TRP A 119 5.01 -15.44 2.75
CA TRP A 119 4.48 -14.22 3.34
C TRP A 119 3.68 -14.51 4.60
N PHE A 120 3.86 -13.69 5.62
CA PHE A 120 3.05 -13.68 6.83
C PHE A 120 2.64 -12.25 7.17
N LYS A 121 1.40 -12.07 7.60
CA LYS A 121 0.87 -10.77 8.01
C LYS A 121 1.43 -10.37 9.38
N ILE A 122 1.82 -9.12 9.55
CA ILE A 122 2.32 -8.57 10.82
C ILE A 122 1.45 -7.43 11.37
N TYR A 123 0.60 -6.85 10.52
CA TYR A 123 -0.28 -5.74 10.86
C TYR A 123 -1.47 -5.71 9.92
N GLU A 124 -2.60 -5.24 10.45
CA GLU A 124 -3.76 -4.86 9.68
C GLU A 124 -4.47 -3.66 10.31
N ASP A 125 -5.06 -2.85 9.45
CA ASP A 125 -6.10 -1.89 9.82
C ASP A 125 -7.37 -2.25 9.04
N ALA A 126 -8.36 -2.76 9.77
CA ALA A 126 -9.59 -3.27 9.20
C ALA A 126 -10.73 -2.25 9.36
N PRO A 127 -11.59 -2.09 8.33
CA PRO A 127 -12.79 -1.29 8.46
C PRO A 127 -13.65 -1.75 9.63
N VAL A 128 -14.09 -0.80 10.45
CA VAL A 128 -14.93 -1.08 11.61
C VAL A 128 -16.39 -0.97 11.20
N TYR A 129 -17.14 -2.06 11.35
CA TYR A 129 -18.57 -2.05 11.09
C TYR A 129 -19.32 -1.25 12.16
N ASP A 130 -20.20 -0.34 11.72
CA ASP A 130 -21.11 0.42 12.56
C ASP A 130 -22.49 0.54 11.88
N ALA A 131 -23.45 -0.23 12.40
CA ALA A 131 -24.83 -0.28 11.92
C ALA A 131 -25.57 1.07 11.98
N SER A 132 -25.08 2.02 12.77
CA SER A 132 -25.69 3.35 12.92
C SER A 132 -25.32 4.32 11.79
N LEU A 133 -24.26 4.03 11.04
CA LEU A 133 -23.77 4.88 9.97
C LEU A 133 -24.50 4.62 8.65
N THR A 134 -24.56 5.65 7.80
CA THR A 134 -25.11 5.52 6.44
C THR A 134 -24.30 4.54 5.59
N ASP A 135 -22.97 4.53 5.72
CA ASP A 135 -22.10 3.67 4.89
C ASP A 135 -21.60 2.42 5.63
N PHE A 136 -22.15 2.15 6.82
CA PHE A 136 -21.91 0.97 7.66
C PHE A 136 -20.47 0.69 8.11
N TYR A 137 -19.48 1.41 7.57
CA TYR A 137 -18.07 1.19 7.86
C TYR A 137 -17.37 2.51 8.16
N VAL A 138 -16.56 2.50 9.21
CA VAL A 138 -15.54 3.50 9.45
C VAL A 138 -14.23 2.97 8.92
N PHE A 139 -13.56 3.77 8.10
CA PHE A 139 -12.24 3.49 7.55
C PHE A 139 -11.23 4.40 8.25
N PRO A 140 -10.40 3.88 9.17
CA PRO A 140 -9.55 4.71 10.02
C PRO A 140 -8.53 5.58 9.25
N ASP A 141 -8.07 5.13 8.09
CA ASP A 141 -6.92 5.70 7.40
C ASP A 141 -7.22 6.75 6.32
N GLN A 142 -8.48 7.15 6.11
CA GLN A 142 -8.88 8.01 4.96
C GLN A 142 -8.22 9.41 4.91
N THR A 143 -7.47 9.78 5.94
CA THR A 143 -6.67 11.02 5.97
C THR A 143 -5.21 10.78 6.35
N ALA A 144 -4.85 9.52 6.60
CA ALA A 144 -3.49 9.14 6.92
C ALA A 144 -2.59 9.35 5.69
N THR A 145 -1.37 9.79 5.93
CA THR A 145 -0.30 9.85 4.92
C THR A 145 0.76 8.79 5.17
N SER A 146 0.55 7.92 6.17
CA SER A 146 1.45 6.83 6.47
C SER A 146 0.77 5.68 7.21
N VAL A 147 1.32 4.49 7.06
CA VAL A 147 0.91 3.25 7.73
C VAL A 147 1.97 2.90 8.76
N ASN A 148 1.62 2.98 10.04
CA ASN A 148 2.54 2.75 11.16
C ASN A 148 2.32 1.38 11.77
N PHE A 149 3.39 0.63 12.00
CA PHE A 149 3.32 -0.74 12.52
C PHE A 149 4.62 -1.11 13.24
N THR A 150 4.53 -2.12 14.11
CA THR A 150 5.69 -2.63 14.85
C THR A 150 6.17 -3.93 14.20
N ILE A 151 7.48 -4.02 13.93
CA ILE A 151 8.07 -5.30 13.51
C ILE A 151 8.02 -6.25 14.72
N PRO A 152 7.48 -7.48 14.61
CA PRO A 152 7.29 -8.35 15.77
C PRO A 152 8.61 -8.63 16.51
N LYS A 153 8.62 -8.47 17.84
CA LYS A 153 9.84 -8.68 18.64
C LYS A 153 10.39 -10.10 18.54
N ALA A 154 9.51 -11.08 18.37
CA ALA A 154 9.87 -12.49 18.25
C ALA A 154 10.40 -12.87 16.85
N LEU A 155 10.31 -11.98 15.85
CA LEU A 155 10.75 -12.29 14.49
C LEU A 155 12.26 -12.62 14.45
N PRO A 156 12.69 -13.72 13.82
CA PRO A 156 14.12 -14.01 13.68
C PRO A 156 14.87 -12.91 12.91
N SER A 157 16.11 -12.63 13.32
CA SER A 157 16.98 -11.71 12.57
C SER A 157 17.28 -12.29 11.18
N GLY A 158 17.41 -11.44 10.17
CA GLY A 158 17.63 -11.86 8.79
C GLY A 158 17.15 -10.85 7.76
N ASN A 159 17.22 -11.24 6.49
CA ASN A 159 16.76 -10.42 5.38
C ASN A 159 15.28 -10.69 5.11
N TYR A 160 14.49 -9.63 4.98
CA TYR A 160 13.06 -9.71 4.70
C TYR A 160 12.62 -8.69 3.66
N LEU A 161 11.67 -9.10 2.81
CA LEU A 161 10.78 -8.16 2.17
C LEU A 161 9.69 -7.77 3.16
N LEU A 162 9.31 -6.51 3.14
CA LEU A 162 8.25 -5.94 3.94
C LEU A 162 7.27 -5.27 2.97
N ARG A 163 6.06 -5.80 2.87
CA ARG A 163 5.05 -5.38 1.89
C ARG A 163 3.93 -4.65 2.59
N VAL A 164 3.65 -3.41 2.21
CA VAL A 164 2.40 -2.73 2.53
C VAL A 164 1.41 -2.92 1.40
N GLU A 165 0.15 -3.09 1.74
CA GLU A 165 -0.95 -2.93 0.80
C GLU A 165 -2.07 -2.10 1.42
N GLN A 166 -2.68 -1.27 0.59
CA GLN A 166 -4.02 -0.74 0.84
C GLN A 166 -4.94 -1.23 -0.27
N ILE A 167 -6.07 -1.83 0.13
CA ILE A 167 -7.10 -2.34 -0.76
C ILE A 167 -8.25 -1.33 -0.76
N GLY A 168 -8.33 -0.48 -1.79
CA GLY A 168 -9.42 0.45 -2.02
C GLY A 168 -10.70 -0.27 -2.44
N LEU A 169 -11.79 -0.02 -1.69
CA LEU A 169 -13.07 -0.72 -1.80
C LEU A 169 -14.21 0.14 -2.37
N HIS A 170 -13.93 1.38 -2.76
CA HIS A 170 -14.93 2.34 -3.23
C HIS A 170 -15.70 1.90 -4.50
N VAL A 171 -15.13 0.98 -5.29
CA VAL A 171 -15.76 0.38 -6.48
C VAL A 171 -15.65 -1.15 -6.49
N ALA A 172 -15.55 -1.76 -5.31
CA ALA A 172 -15.33 -3.21 -5.14
C ALA A 172 -16.61 -4.07 -5.20
N SER A 173 -17.73 -3.51 -5.65
CA SER A 173 -19.01 -4.25 -5.74
C SER A 173 -19.05 -5.26 -6.91
N SER A 174 -18.04 -5.25 -7.77
CA SER A 174 -17.83 -6.22 -8.85
C SER A 174 -16.47 -6.89 -8.72
N TYR A 175 -16.37 -8.12 -9.24
CA TYR A 175 -15.12 -8.85 -9.27
C TYR A 175 -14.06 -8.06 -10.05
N GLY A 176 -12.85 -7.94 -9.49
CA GLY A 176 -11.77 -7.10 -10.04
C GLY A 176 -11.98 -5.59 -9.85
N GLY A 177 -13.01 -5.18 -9.09
CA GLY A 177 -13.25 -3.78 -8.75
C GLY A 177 -12.37 -3.26 -7.62
N ALA A 178 -11.91 -4.13 -6.71
CA ALA A 178 -10.97 -3.75 -5.66
C ALA A 178 -9.63 -3.26 -6.25
N GLN A 179 -9.07 -2.23 -5.63
CA GLN A 179 -7.86 -1.55 -6.10
C GLN A 179 -6.73 -1.72 -5.09
N PHE A 180 -5.62 -2.34 -5.50
CA PHE A 180 -4.49 -2.64 -4.64
C PHE A 180 -3.36 -1.63 -4.89
N TYR A 181 -3.02 -0.87 -3.85
CA TYR A 181 -1.86 0.03 -3.80
C TYR A 181 -0.79 -0.61 -2.94
N ILE A 182 0.36 -0.91 -3.53
CA ILE A 182 1.36 -1.81 -2.95
C ILE A 182 2.72 -1.10 -2.88
N GLY A 183 3.53 -1.47 -1.90
CA GLY A 183 4.96 -1.13 -1.85
C GLY A 183 5.74 -2.20 -1.10
N CYS A 184 6.95 -2.51 -1.55
CA CYS A 184 7.83 -3.48 -0.90
C CYS A 184 9.17 -2.88 -0.50
N ALA A 185 9.42 -2.79 0.81
CA ALA A 185 10.71 -2.40 1.35
C ALA A 185 11.66 -3.59 1.50
N GLN A 186 12.97 -3.29 1.38
CA GLN A 186 14.04 -4.25 1.59
C GLN A 186 14.71 -4.00 2.94
N VAL A 187 14.57 -4.95 3.87
CA VAL A 187 15.02 -4.75 5.24
C VAL A 187 15.91 -5.89 5.75
N GLN A 188 16.94 -5.53 6.50
CA GLN A 188 17.69 -6.47 7.33
C GLN A 188 17.26 -6.30 8.79
N VAL A 189 16.52 -7.28 9.31
CA VAL A 189 16.05 -7.33 10.69
C VAL A 189 17.17 -7.76 11.62
N THR A 190 17.35 -7.00 12.70
CA THR A 190 18.30 -7.26 13.79
C THR A 190 17.59 -7.26 15.15
N GLY A 191 18.23 -7.80 16.19
CA GLY A 191 17.67 -7.83 17.54
C GLY A 191 16.40 -8.69 17.67
N GLY A 192 16.25 -9.64 16.73
CA GLY A 192 15.13 -10.56 16.62
C GLY A 192 15.12 -11.70 17.64
N GLY A 193 14.02 -12.44 17.68
CA GLY A 193 13.79 -13.60 18.56
C GLY A 193 13.86 -14.94 17.83
N SER A 194 13.16 -15.93 18.37
CA SER A 194 13.10 -17.32 17.86
C SER A 194 11.67 -17.72 17.44
N GLY A 195 10.83 -16.77 17.07
CA GLY A 195 9.47 -17.03 16.61
C GLY A 195 9.46 -17.76 15.26
N SER A 196 8.36 -18.47 14.99
CA SER A 196 8.12 -19.15 13.73
C SER A 196 6.87 -18.55 13.08
N PRO A 197 7.02 -17.62 12.12
CA PRO A 197 5.87 -16.97 11.48
C PRO A 197 4.93 -17.97 10.83
N SER A 198 3.64 -17.85 11.12
CA SER A 198 2.57 -18.67 10.55
C SER A 198 1.21 -17.97 10.73
N PRO A 199 0.21 -18.26 9.87
CA PRO A 199 0.31 -19.04 8.63
C PRO A 199 1.17 -18.35 7.56
N LEU A 200 1.70 -19.13 6.61
CA LEU A 200 2.40 -18.60 5.44
C LEU A 200 1.52 -18.69 4.19
N VAL A 201 1.52 -17.63 3.39
CA VAL A 201 0.74 -17.51 2.15
C VAL A 201 1.63 -17.10 0.97
N ALA A 202 1.14 -17.35 -0.25
CA ALA A 202 1.79 -16.89 -1.47
C ALA A 202 1.14 -15.60 -1.97
N ILE A 203 1.93 -14.72 -2.57
CA ILE A 203 1.42 -13.51 -3.24
C ILE A 203 2.05 -13.48 -4.65
N PRO A 204 1.25 -13.60 -5.73
CA PRO A 204 -0.20 -13.89 -5.75
C PRO A 204 -0.56 -15.29 -5.20
N GLY A 205 -1.82 -15.48 -4.82
CA GLY A 205 -2.36 -16.75 -4.30
C GLY A 205 -3.12 -16.65 -2.97
N VAL A 206 -2.86 -15.61 -2.18
CA VAL A 206 -3.58 -15.32 -0.93
C VAL A 206 -5.02 -14.85 -1.18
N TYR A 207 -5.28 -14.22 -2.33
CA TYR A 207 -6.59 -13.70 -2.70
C TYR A 207 -7.14 -14.40 -3.93
N THR A 208 -8.44 -14.68 -3.89
CA THR A 208 -9.25 -15.21 -5.00
C THR A 208 -10.02 -14.12 -5.71
N GLY A 209 -10.23 -12.97 -5.08
CA GLY A 209 -11.06 -11.87 -5.58
C GLY A 209 -12.54 -12.00 -5.22
N TYR A 210 -12.92 -13.10 -4.56
CA TYR A 210 -14.27 -13.38 -4.09
C TYR A 210 -14.41 -13.29 -2.57
N GLU A 211 -13.34 -12.93 -1.86
CA GLU A 211 -13.39 -12.73 -0.42
C GLU A 211 -14.46 -11.70 -0.08
N PRO A 212 -15.22 -11.87 1.00
CA PRO A 212 -16.27 -10.93 1.37
C PRO A 212 -15.73 -9.54 1.74
N GLY A 213 -14.41 -9.42 1.98
CA GLY A 213 -13.71 -8.16 2.15
C GLY A 213 -13.14 -7.53 0.87
N ILE A 214 -13.14 -8.26 -0.26
CA ILE A 214 -12.60 -7.81 -1.56
C ILE A 214 -13.72 -7.64 -2.59
N LEU A 215 -14.70 -8.54 -2.63
CA LEU A 215 -15.93 -8.38 -3.41
C LEU A 215 -17.05 -7.90 -2.47
N ILE A 216 -17.18 -6.60 -2.36
CA ILE A 216 -18.00 -5.96 -1.34
C ILE A 216 -18.64 -4.68 -1.87
N SER A 217 -19.94 -4.51 -1.60
CA SER A 217 -20.56 -3.19 -1.65
C SER A 217 -20.41 -2.51 -0.30
N THR A 218 -19.79 -1.34 -0.31
CA THR A 218 -19.68 -0.43 0.84
C THR A 218 -20.92 0.46 0.99
N SER A 219 -21.89 0.40 0.06
CA SER A 219 -23.14 1.18 0.13
C SER A 219 -24.26 0.46 0.87
N LYS A 220 -25.10 1.25 1.57
CA LYS A 220 -26.25 0.76 2.36
C LYS A 220 -27.27 -0.06 1.59
N ALA A 221 -27.65 0.41 0.41
CA ALA A 221 -28.71 -0.20 -0.39
C ALA A 221 -28.41 -1.65 -0.83
N ALA A 222 -27.13 -2.03 -0.92
CA ALA A 222 -26.73 -3.36 -1.33
C ALA A 222 -26.73 -4.39 -0.18
N ARG A 223 -26.71 -3.94 1.09
CA ARG A 223 -26.55 -4.83 2.25
C ARG A 223 -27.85 -5.26 2.91
N ASP A 224 -28.91 -4.45 2.82
CA ASP A 224 -30.26 -4.84 3.27
C ASP A 224 -30.80 -6.09 2.51
N VAL A 225 -30.16 -6.46 1.39
CA VAL A 225 -30.47 -7.65 0.59
C VAL A 225 -29.65 -8.88 1.01
N ALA A 226 -28.48 -8.72 1.65
CA ALA A 226 -27.45 -9.77 1.74
C ALA A 226 -27.16 -10.33 3.14
N GLY A 227 -27.55 -9.68 4.24
CA GLY A 227 -27.42 -10.24 5.60
C GLY A 227 -26.00 -10.66 6.03
N LEU A 228 -24.95 -10.02 5.48
CA LEU A 228 -23.56 -10.43 5.68
C LEU A 228 -22.89 -9.68 6.85
N ASP A 229 -22.63 -10.42 7.93
CA ASP A 229 -21.65 -10.09 8.97
C ASP A 229 -20.26 -10.38 8.38
N VAL A 230 -19.57 -9.35 7.86
CA VAL A 230 -18.31 -9.53 7.13
C VAL A 230 -17.14 -9.39 8.10
N GLN A 231 -16.56 -10.52 8.52
CA GLN A 231 -15.16 -10.56 8.92
C GLN A 231 -14.31 -10.33 7.67
N ILE A 232 -13.66 -9.18 7.62
CA ILE A 232 -12.80 -8.76 6.50
C ILE A 232 -11.50 -9.56 6.59
N CYS A 233 -11.34 -10.55 5.70
CA CYS A 233 -10.10 -11.28 5.43
C CYS A 233 -9.41 -11.95 6.65
N GLN A 234 -9.95 -13.12 7.07
CA GLN A 234 -9.18 -14.14 7.80
C GLN A 234 -8.65 -15.21 6.86
#